data_AF-A0A3B9FK30-F1
#
_entry.id   AF-A0A3B9FK30-F1
#
_cell.length_a   1.000
_cell.length_b   1.000
_cell.length_c   1.000
_cell.angle_alpha   90.00
_cell.angle_beta   90.00
_cell.angle_gamma   90.00
#
_symmetry.space_group_name_H-M   'P 1'
#
loop_
_entity.id
_entity.type
_entity.pdbx_description
1 polymer ?
#
loop_
_entity_poly.entity_id
_entity_poly.type
_entity_poly.pdbx_seq_one_letter_code
_entity_poly.pdbx_strand_id
1 'polypeptide(L)'
;MRALIQTEAEFMPELTDEQKAARVQRFRRIIKYRNWFGWVFAVVGGMLFWIGFEDGQSPIIMLNGAMFFGYGLFMVWQTRRAREKLDGREG
;
A
#
# COMPACT_ATOMS: atom_id res chain seq x y z
N MET A 1 19.01 -9.89 35.93
CA MET A 1 18.62 -9.80 34.50
C MET A 1 17.16 -10.19 34.22
N ARG A 2 16.57 -11.16 34.92
CA ARG A 2 15.15 -11.56 34.74
C ARG A 2 14.11 -10.50 35.17
N ALA A 3 14.42 -9.68 36.16
CA ALA A 3 13.52 -8.64 36.70
C ALA A 3 13.37 -7.40 35.78
N LEU A 4 14.37 -7.11 34.94
CA LEU A 4 14.32 -5.98 33.98
C LEU A 4 13.45 -6.30 32.77
N ILE A 5 13.44 -7.56 32.33
CA ILE A 5 12.58 -8.01 31.22
C ILE A 5 11.10 -7.98 31.62
N GLN A 6 10.81 -8.25 32.90
CA GLN A 6 9.43 -8.28 33.41
C GLN A 6 8.84 -6.87 33.60
N THR A 7 9.67 -5.87 33.91
CA THR A 7 9.24 -4.47 34.01
C THR A 7 9.00 -3.81 32.65
N GLU A 8 9.76 -4.17 31.62
CA GLU A 8 9.48 -3.68 30.24
C GLU A 8 8.25 -4.35 29.62
N ALA A 9 7.97 -5.60 29.97
CA ALA A 9 6.75 -6.29 29.53
C ALA A 9 5.48 -5.73 30.22
N GLU A 10 5.59 -5.26 31.46
CA GLU A 10 4.49 -4.63 32.21
C GLU A 10 4.20 -3.19 31.76
N PHE A 11 5.17 -2.54 31.10
CA PHE A 11 5.07 -1.15 30.63
C PHE A 11 4.66 -1.00 29.16
N MET A 12 4.26 -2.08 28.48
CA MET A 12 3.50 -1.94 27.23
C MET A 12 2.02 -1.88 27.60
N PRO A 13 1.43 -0.68 27.76
CA PRO A 13 0.00 -0.58 28.01
C PRO A 13 -0.70 -1.33 26.89
N GLU A 14 -1.39 -2.40 27.26
CA GLU A 14 -2.20 -3.17 26.34
C GLU A 14 -3.18 -2.18 25.71
N LEU A 15 -3.07 -1.98 24.39
CA LEU A 15 -3.84 -0.96 23.72
C LEU A 15 -5.32 -1.22 23.99
N THR A 16 -6.03 -0.23 24.50
CA THR A 16 -7.48 -0.36 24.70
C THR A 16 -8.14 -0.63 23.36
N ASP A 17 -9.28 -1.32 23.37
CA ASP A 17 -9.95 -1.70 22.12
C ASP A 17 -10.33 -0.47 21.27
N GLU A 18 -10.61 0.68 21.91
CA GLU A 18 -10.77 1.97 21.23
C GLU A 18 -9.50 2.43 20.49
N GLN A 19 -8.32 2.29 21.10
CA GLN A 19 -7.05 2.65 20.46
C GLN A 19 -6.72 1.71 19.29
N LYS A 20 -7.05 0.42 19.42
CA LYS A 20 -6.92 -0.56 18.33
C LYS A 20 -7.87 -0.18 17.18
N ALA A 21 -9.14 0.11 17.46
CA ALA A 21 -10.12 0.51 16.46
C ALA A 21 -9.71 1.80 15.72
N ALA A 22 -9.21 2.81 16.44
CA ALA A 22 -8.73 4.06 15.85
C ALA A 22 -7.53 3.83 14.91
N ARG A 23 -6.60 2.92 15.25
CA ARG A 23 -5.48 2.53 14.38
C ARG A 23 -5.98 1.81 13.12
N VAL A 24 -6.93 0.88 13.24
CA VAL A 24 -7.53 0.18 12.11
C VAL A 24 -8.21 1.16 11.14
N GLN A 25 -8.97 2.13 11.65
CA GLN A 25 -9.61 3.14 10.81
C GLN A 25 -8.60 4.04 10.08
N ARG A 26 -7.54 4.49 10.76
CA ARG A 26 -6.45 5.25 10.12
C ARG A 26 -5.75 4.42 9.04
N PHE A 27 -5.47 3.16 9.33
CA PHE A 27 -4.83 2.25 8.39
C PHE A 27 -5.71 1.98 7.15
N ARG A 28 -7.01 1.76 7.34
CA ARG A 28 -7.99 1.57 6.27
C ARG A 28 -8.06 2.81 5.36
N ARG A 29 -7.95 4.01 5.93
CA ARG A 29 -7.88 5.28 5.17
C ARG A 29 -6.61 5.37 4.32
N ILE A 30 -5.44 5.08 4.90
CA ILE A 30 -4.15 5.10 4.18
C ILE A 30 -4.13 4.08 3.03
N ILE A 31 -4.62 2.85 3.28
CA ILE A 31 -4.73 1.81 2.25
C ILE A 31 -5.63 2.27 1.10
N LYS A 32 -6.76 2.92 1.41
CA LYS A 32 -7.68 3.44 0.38
C LYS A 32 -6.98 4.45 -0.52
N TYR A 33 -6.21 5.38 0.04
CA TYR A 33 -5.42 6.33 -0.75
C TYR A 33 -4.33 5.63 -1.57
N ARG A 34 -3.57 4.68 -1.01
CA ARG A 34 -2.56 3.92 -1.79
C ARG A 34 -3.18 3.18 -2.97
N ASN A 35 -4.37 2.60 -2.80
CA ASN A 35 -5.08 1.94 -3.90
C ASN A 35 -5.49 2.96 -4.98
N TRP A 36 -6.00 4.13 -4.59
CA TRP A 36 -6.36 5.20 -5.52
C TRP A 36 -5.14 5.72 -6.29
N PHE A 37 -4.03 6.00 -5.61
CA PHE A 37 -2.77 6.36 -6.25
C PHE A 37 -2.25 5.24 -7.16
N GLY A 38 -2.38 3.98 -6.77
CA GLY A 38 -2.04 2.83 -7.61
C GLY A 38 -2.77 2.85 -8.96
N TRP A 39 -4.08 3.11 -8.94
CA TRP A 39 -4.86 3.28 -10.17
C TRP A 39 -4.44 4.50 -10.99
N VAL A 40 -4.13 5.64 -10.36
CA VAL A 40 -3.63 6.83 -11.06
C VAL A 40 -2.30 6.54 -11.75
N PHE A 41 -1.34 5.94 -11.05
CA PHE A 41 -0.05 5.54 -11.61
C PHE A 41 -0.20 4.52 -12.73
N ALA A 42 -1.14 3.58 -12.61
CA ALA A 42 -1.46 2.65 -13.68
C ALA A 42 -1.99 3.38 -14.92
N VAL A 43 -3.00 4.22 -14.80
CA VAL A 43 -3.57 4.94 -15.95
C VAL A 43 -2.53 5.85 -16.62
N VAL A 44 -1.81 6.67 -15.84
CA VAL A 44 -0.79 7.58 -16.36
C VAL A 44 0.38 6.80 -16.98
N GLY A 45 0.86 5.75 -16.32
CA GLY A 45 1.93 4.90 -16.84
C GLY A 45 1.53 4.21 -18.15
N GLY A 46 0.30 3.73 -18.26
CA GLY A 46 -0.24 3.15 -19.48
C GLY A 46 -0.32 4.15 -20.63
N MET A 47 -0.75 5.38 -20.36
CA MET A 47 -0.76 6.46 -21.37
C MET A 47 0.66 6.81 -21.84
N LEU A 48 1.62 6.96 -20.92
CA LEU A 48 3.02 7.24 -21.27
C LEU A 48 3.65 6.09 -22.07
N PHE A 49 3.32 4.85 -21.71
CA PHE A 49 3.76 3.68 -22.45
C PHE A 49 3.22 3.68 -23.88
N TRP A 50 1.93 3.96 -24.05
CA TRP A 50 1.28 4.03 -25.37
C TRP A 50 1.91 5.11 -26.25
N ILE A 51 2.07 6.32 -25.73
CA ILE A 51 2.69 7.44 -26.47
C ILE A 51 4.13 7.10 -26.85
N GLY A 52 4.90 6.54 -25.92
CA GLY A 52 6.29 6.12 -26.19
C GLY A 52 6.39 4.99 -27.22
N PHE A 53 5.38 4.13 -27.32
CA PHE A 53 5.31 3.05 -28.31
C PHE A 53 4.98 3.58 -29.72
N GLU A 54 4.05 4.54 -29.85
CA GLU A 54 3.71 5.15 -31.15
C GLU A 54 4.83 6.04 -31.69
N ASP A 55 5.50 6.80 -30.83
CA ASP A 55 6.48 7.80 -31.26
C ASP A 55 7.83 7.16 -31.67
N GLY A 56 8.14 5.95 -31.16
CA GLY A 56 9.30 5.13 -31.53
C GLY A 56 10.70 5.72 -31.23
N GLN A 57 10.79 7.03 -30.99
CA GLN A 57 12.02 7.78 -30.76
C GLN A 57 12.38 7.93 -29.27
N SER A 58 11.47 7.54 -28.37
CA SER A 58 11.66 7.72 -26.93
C SER A 58 11.50 6.42 -26.12
N PRO A 59 12.45 5.46 -26.24
CA PRO A 59 12.43 4.21 -25.47
C PRO A 59 12.41 4.44 -23.96
N ILE A 60 12.98 5.56 -23.50
CA ILE A 60 13.02 5.96 -22.09
C ILE A 60 11.62 6.31 -21.58
N ILE A 61 10.79 6.98 -22.40
CA ILE A 61 9.41 7.31 -22.02
C ILE A 61 8.57 6.04 -21.93
N MET A 62 8.74 5.14 -22.90
CA MET A 62 8.09 3.82 -22.89
C MET A 62 8.48 3.01 -21.64
N LEU A 63 9.78 2.94 -21.30
CA LEU A 63 10.24 2.23 -20.11
C LEU A 63 9.68 2.84 -18.82
N ASN A 64 9.66 4.16 -18.70
CA ASN A 64 9.05 4.85 -17.56
C ASN A 64 7.55 4.56 -17.46
N GLY A 65 6.83 4.61 -18.59
CA GLY A 65 5.42 4.24 -18.66
C GLY A 65 5.16 2.83 -18.17
N ALA A 66 5.95 1.85 -18.65
CA ALA A 66 5.87 0.45 -18.22
C ALA A 66 6.16 0.30 -16.71
N MET A 67 7.17 0.98 -16.19
CA MET A 67 7.51 0.95 -14.75
C MET A 67 6.41 1.56 -13.89
N PHE A 68 5.87 2.73 -14.27
CA PHE A 68 4.76 3.36 -13.54
C PHE A 68 3.49 2.51 -13.61
N PHE A 69 3.21 1.91 -14.76
CA PHE A 69 2.09 1.00 -14.95
C PHE A 69 2.20 -0.23 -14.03
N GLY A 70 3.33 -0.94 -14.11
CA GLY A 70 3.58 -2.13 -13.30
C GLY A 70 3.60 -1.83 -11.80
N TYR A 71 4.22 -0.72 -11.39
CA TYR A 71 4.25 -0.30 -9.99
C TYR A 71 2.85 0.10 -9.49
N GLY A 72 2.07 0.80 -10.31
CA GLY A 72 0.68 1.15 -10.02
C GLY A 72 -0.18 -0.10 -9.75
N LEU A 73 -0.10 -1.10 -10.63
CA LEU A 73 -0.77 -2.38 -10.46
C LEU A 73 -0.28 -3.13 -9.21
N PHE A 74 1.02 -3.12 -8.93
CA PHE A 74 1.58 -3.72 -7.72
C PHE A 74 1.05 -3.05 -6.44
N MET A 75 0.88 -1.72 -6.43
CA MET A 75 0.26 -1.01 -5.32
C MET A 75 -1.21 -1.39 -5.12
N VAL A 76 -1.99 -1.53 -6.20
CA VAL A 76 -3.37 -2.01 -6.16
C VAL A 76 -3.44 -3.45 -5.62
N TRP A 77 -2.55 -4.32 -6.07
CA TRP A 77 -2.51 -5.70 -5.60
C TRP A 77 -2.15 -5.81 -4.11
N GLN A 78 -1.11 -5.09 -3.65
CA GLN A 78 -0.73 -5.08 -2.23
C GLN A 78 -1.86 -4.57 -1.33
N THR A 79 -2.57 -3.53 -1.76
CA THR A 79 -3.66 -2.94 -0.97
C THR A 79 -4.88 -3.84 -0.93
N ARG A 80 -5.21 -4.55 -2.02
CA ARG A 80 -6.24 -5.61 -2.02
C ARG A 80 -5.86 -6.75 -1.07
N ARG A 81 -4.62 -7.23 -1.14
CA ARG A 81 -4.12 -8.30 -0.27
C ARG A 81 -4.11 -7.89 1.21
N ALA A 82 -3.78 -6.64 1.51
CA ALA A 82 -3.82 -6.10 2.87
C ALA A 82 -5.26 -5.98 3.41
N ARG A 83 -6.21 -5.58 2.56
CA ARG A 83 -7.64 -5.56 2.92
C ARG A 83 -8.20 -6.94 3.21
N GLU A 84 -7.92 -7.93 2.34
CA GLU A 84 -8.34 -9.31 2.55
C GLU A 84 -7.87 -9.88 3.90
N LYS A 85 -6.62 -9.58 4.30
CA LYS A 85 -6.07 -10.01 5.59
C LYS A 85 -6.70 -9.31 6.80
N LEU A 86 -7.25 -8.10 6.62
CA LEU A 86 -7.96 -7.38 7.68
C LEU A 86 -9.38 -7.93 7.82
N ASP A 87 -10.08 -8.11 6.70
CA ASP A 87 -11.48 -8.57 6.71
C ASP A 87 -11.57 -10.07 7.08
N GLY A 88 -10.60 -10.90 6.69
CA GLY A 88 -10.53 -12.33 7.07
C GLY A 88 -10.09 -12.61 8.52
N ARG A 89 -9.87 -11.58 9.33
CA ARG A 89 -9.55 -11.70 10.77
C ARG A 89 -10.76 -11.39 11.67
N GLU A 90 -11.88 -10.95 11.10
CA GLU A 90 -13.12 -10.57 11.78
C GLU A 90 -14.28 -11.58 11.54
N GLY A 91 -14.01 -12.73 10.92
CA GLY A 91 -14.96 -13.85 10.76
C GLY A 91 -14.43 -15.11 11.41
#